data_AF-A0A3A4NXD0-F1
#
_entry.id   AF-A0A3A4NXD0-F1
#
_cell.length_a   1.000
_cell.length_b   1.000
_cell.length_c   1.000
_cell.angle_alpha   90.00
_cell.angle_beta   90.00
_cell.angle_gamma   90.00
#
_symmetry.space_group_name_H-M   'P 1'
#
loop_
_entity.id
_entity.type
_entity.pdbx_description
1 polymer ?
#
loop_
_entity_poly.entity_id
_entity_poly.type
_entity_poly.pdbx_seq_one_letter_code
_entity_poly.pdbx_strand_id
1 'polypeptide(L)'
;MRRSLLVLMAITLLLPGFATRAAAFEVERSALFCFLHEAKPLEEEAMKALEEKDYALALRKYREALNAYERIWQEYPNLPEERPHGLDRMVDESIATCKTVIEEIEEQGEAQDEFYQKLNQLIRVDFEGKDIQSVAKSLTFLTDVNIIVDDTVFRDDNKVLDPKISLRVDEDTSLRKIIVRICDQTGLAYSIETDHVFISTRVKLDRQK
;
A
#
# COMPACT_ATOMS: atom_id res chain seq x y z
N MET A 1 -63.95 -5.36 23.72
CA MET A 1 -62.84 -4.43 23.41
C MET A 1 -61.44 -4.89 23.83
N ARG A 2 -61.24 -5.98 24.60
CA ARG A 2 -59.89 -6.44 25.02
C ARG A 2 -59.12 -7.32 24.01
N ARG A 3 -59.79 -7.98 23.06
CA ARG A 3 -59.14 -8.89 22.08
C ARG A 3 -58.42 -8.16 20.95
N SER A 4 -58.91 -7.00 20.52
CA SER A 4 -58.31 -6.21 19.42
C SER A 4 -56.98 -5.55 19.81
N LEU A 5 -56.76 -5.29 21.10
CA LEU A 5 -55.54 -4.65 21.61
C LEU A 5 -54.36 -5.64 21.70
N LEU A 6 -54.63 -6.92 21.94
CA LEU A 6 -53.61 -7.98 21.99
C LEU A 6 -53.07 -8.36 20.61
N VAL A 7 -53.91 -8.33 19.58
CA VAL A 7 -53.49 -8.61 18.19
C VAL A 7 -52.62 -7.48 17.62
N LEU A 8 -52.94 -6.23 17.94
CA LEU A 8 -52.14 -5.08 17.49
C LEU A 8 -50.75 -5.06 18.14
N MET A 9 -50.64 -5.51 19.41
CA MET A 9 -49.36 -5.58 20.13
C MET A 9 -48.46 -6.74 19.66
N ALA A 10 -49.06 -7.84 19.18
CA ALA A 10 -48.30 -8.95 18.59
C ALA A 10 -47.73 -8.62 17.20
N ILE A 11 -48.40 -7.76 16.44
CA ILE A 11 -47.95 -7.33 15.11
C ILE A 11 -46.79 -6.31 15.22
N THR A 12 -46.79 -5.44 16.24
CA THR A 12 -45.68 -4.50 16.47
C THR A 12 -44.40 -5.17 16.99
N LEU A 13 -44.50 -6.33 17.65
CA LEU A 13 -43.36 -7.12 18.12
C LEU A 13 -42.68 -7.97 17.02
N LEU A 14 -43.35 -8.22 15.88
CA LEU A 14 -42.80 -9.00 14.76
C LEU A 14 -42.13 -8.14 13.67
N LEU A 15 -42.43 -6.84 13.61
CA LEU A 15 -41.86 -5.91 12.64
C LEU A 15 -40.33 -5.68 12.73
N PRO A 16 -39.67 -5.64 13.91
CA PRO A 16 -38.23 -5.37 13.96
C PRO A 16 -37.38 -6.50 13.36
N GLY A 17 -37.86 -7.74 13.31
CA GLY A 17 -37.12 -8.88 12.75
C GLY A 17 -37.06 -8.93 11.22
N PHE A 18 -37.99 -8.27 10.52
CA PHE A 18 -37.99 -8.19 9.06
C PHE A 18 -37.16 -7.01 8.55
N ALA A 19 -37.16 -5.89 9.28
CA ALA A 19 -36.34 -4.73 8.93
C ALA A 19 -34.84 -5.00 9.10
N THR A 20 -34.43 -5.73 10.15
CA THR A 20 -33.03 -6.10 10.38
C THR A 20 -32.50 -7.08 9.34
N ARG A 21 -33.33 -8.02 8.86
CA ARG A 21 -32.95 -8.95 7.78
C ARG A 21 -32.80 -8.27 6.43
N ALA A 22 -33.65 -7.29 6.12
CA ALA A 22 -33.53 -6.51 4.89
C ALA A 22 -32.27 -5.63 4.88
N ALA A 23 -31.98 -4.95 6.00
CA ALA A 23 -30.77 -4.15 6.14
C ALA A 23 -29.48 -5.00 6.07
N ALA A 24 -29.46 -6.16 6.74
CA ALA A 24 -28.33 -7.09 6.67
C ALA A 24 -28.08 -7.60 5.24
N PHE A 25 -29.15 -7.86 4.48
CA PHE A 25 -29.05 -8.29 3.08
C PHE A 25 -28.53 -7.18 2.15
N GLU A 26 -28.92 -5.92 2.36
CA GLU A 26 -28.40 -4.79 1.57
C GLU A 26 -26.91 -4.50 1.87
N VAL A 27 -26.50 -4.66 3.13
CA VAL A 27 -25.09 -4.58 3.56
C VAL A 27 -24.27 -5.68 2.90
N GLU A 28 -24.73 -6.93 2.96
CA GLU A 28 -24.07 -8.08 2.32
C GLU A 28 -23.94 -7.87 0.80
N ARG A 29 -25.00 -7.38 0.14
CA ARG A 29 -24.97 -7.11 -1.31
C ARG A 29 -23.96 -6.03 -1.69
N SER A 30 -23.87 -4.97 -0.89
CA SER A 30 -22.95 -3.85 -1.13
C SER A 30 -21.49 -4.29 -0.92
N ALA A 31 -21.23 -5.02 0.16
CA ALA A 31 -19.90 -5.56 0.42
C ALA A 31 -19.47 -6.59 -0.64
N LEU A 32 -20.38 -7.47 -1.08
CA LEU A 32 -20.12 -8.42 -2.16
C LEU A 32 -19.82 -7.71 -3.47
N PHE A 33 -20.49 -6.59 -3.75
CA PHE A 33 -20.19 -5.76 -4.91
C PHE A 33 -18.76 -5.21 -4.83
N CYS A 34 -18.36 -4.61 -3.71
CA CYS A 34 -16.99 -4.11 -3.52
C CYS A 34 -15.96 -5.24 -3.64
N PHE A 35 -16.25 -6.41 -3.07
CA PHE A 35 -15.38 -7.59 -3.18
C PHE A 35 -15.18 -8.00 -4.65
N LEU A 36 -16.26 -8.21 -5.40
CA LEU A 36 -16.19 -8.77 -6.76
C LEU A 36 -15.76 -7.76 -7.83
N HIS A 37 -16.08 -6.48 -7.65
CA HIS A 37 -15.90 -5.47 -8.70
C HIS A 37 -14.81 -4.45 -8.41
N GLU A 38 -14.34 -4.35 -7.18
CA GLU A 38 -13.27 -3.41 -6.81
C GLU A 38 -12.01 -4.15 -6.36
N ALA A 39 -12.11 -5.06 -5.40
CA ALA A 39 -10.94 -5.71 -4.82
C ALA A 39 -10.43 -6.90 -5.64
N LYS A 40 -11.30 -7.85 -5.99
CA LYS A 40 -10.90 -9.08 -6.70
C LYS A 40 -10.23 -8.84 -8.07
N PRO A 41 -10.70 -7.90 -8.90
CA PRO A 41 -10.04 -7.61 -10.17
C PRO A 41 -8.59 -7.12 -9.99
N LEU A 42 -8.29 -6.37 -8.93
CA LEU A 42 -6.93 -5.93 -8.62
C LEU A 42 -6.03 -7.12 -8.25
N GLU A 43 -6.55 -8.08 -7.49
CA GLU A 43 -5.84 -9.32 -7.15
C GLU A 43 -5.56 -10.16 -8.41
N GLU A 44 -6.51 -10.24 -9.35
CA GLU A 44 -6.34 -10.94 -10.63
C GLU A 44 -5.31 -10.24 -11.54
N GLU A 45 -5.33 -8.91 -11.61
CA GLU A 45 -4.30 -8.12 -12.30
C GLU A 45 -2.91 -8.36 -11.69
N ALA A 46 -2.83 -8.42 -10.36
CA ALA A 46 -1.59 -8.68 -9.64
C ALA A 46 -1.04 -10.07 -9.95
N MET A 47 -1.90 -11.09 -9.93
CA MET A 47 -1.56 -12.47 -10.26
C MET A 47 -1.03 -12.58 -11.69
N LYS A 48 -1.68 -11.92 -12.64
CA LYS A 48 -1.21 -11.90 -14.04
C LYS A 48 0.17 -11.23 -14.18
N ALA A 49 0.38 -10.10 -13.51
CA ALA A 49 1.68 -9.44 -13.49
C ALA A 49 2.77 -10.35 -12.88
N LEU A 50 2.43 -11.11 -11.84
CA LEU A 50 3.33 -12.07 -11.22
C LEU A 50 3.70 -13.23 -12.17
N GLU A 51 2.74 -13.76 -12.93
CA GLU A 51 2.99 -14.78 -13.97
C GLU A 51 3.91 -14.24 -15.08
N GLU A 52 3.77 -12.97 -15.43
CA GLU A 52 4.62 -12.26 -16.40
C GLU A 52 5.99 -11.86 -15.81
N LYS A 53 6.23 -12.16 -14.52
CA LYS A 53 7.44 -11.78 -13.75
C LYS A 53 7.67 -10.27 -13.65
N ASP A 54 6.60 -9.48 -13.80
CA ASP A 54 6.62 -8.05 -13.49
C ASP A 54 6.35 -7.87 -11.98
N TYR A 55 7.38 -8.15 -11.19
CA TYR A 55 7.29 -8.17 -9.73
C TYR A 55 6.90 -6.81 -9.15
N ALA A 56 7.33 -5.71 -9.77
CA ALA A 56 6.99 -4.35 -9.32
C ALA A 56 5.49 -4.06 -9.53
N LEU A 57 4.95 -4.39 -10.71
CA LEU A 57 3.52 -4.24 -10.98
C LEU A 57 2.68 -5.18 -10.10
N ALA A 58 3.11 -6.43 -9.96
CA ALA A 58 2.45 -7.41 -9.10
C ALA A 58 2.37 -6.94 -7.65
N LEU A 59 3.49 -6.48 -7.08
CA LEU A 59 3.55 -5.95 -5.71
C LEU A 59 2.61 -4.76 -5.51
N ARG A 60 2.61 -3.80 -6.45
CA ARG A 60 1.71 -2.64 -6.40
C ARG A 60 0.25 -3.09 -6.40
N LYS A 61 -0.12 -3.99 -7.32
CA LYS A 61 -1.50 -4.45 -7.48
C LYS A 61 -1.98 -5.30 -6.30
N TYR A 62 -1.12 -6.14 -5.73
CA TYR A 62 -1.46 -6.86 -4.49
C TYR A 62 -1.66 -5.92 -3.30
N ARG A 63 -0.88 -4.84 -3.19
CA ARG A 63 -1.10 -3.81 -2.15
C ARG A 63 -2.40 -3.04 -2.36
N GLU A 64 -2.73 -2.68 -3.59
CA GLU A 64 -4.03 -2.07 -3.95
C GLU A 64 -5.19 -3.00 -3.57
N ALA A 65 -5.10 -4.29 -3.92
CA ALA A 65 -6.09 -5.31 -3.58
C ALA A 65 -6.23 -5.48 -2.06
N LEU A 66 -5.11 -5.57 -1.32
CA LEU A 66 -5.11 -5.66 0.14
C LEU A 66 -5.83 -4.48 0.78
N ASN A 67 -5.51 -3.26 0.37
CA ASN A 67 -6.17 -2.06 0.87
C ASN A 67 -7.68 -2.07 0.58
N ALA A 68 -8.08 -2.52 -0.61
CA ALA A 68 -9.49 -2.64 -0.98
C ALA A 68 -10.22 -3.66 -0.09
N TYR A 69 -9.60 -4.80 0.22
CA TYR A 69 -10.16 -5.79 1.15
C TYR A 69 -10.24 -5.26 2.59
N GLU A 70 -9.20 -4.60 3.09
CA GLU A 70 -9.22 -3.99 4.43
C GLU A 70 -10.29 -2.89 4.54
N ARG A 71 -10.53 -2.14 3.45
CA ARG A 71 -11.62 -1.15 3.37
C ARG A 71 -13.01 -1.79 3.48
N ILE A 72 -13.23 -2.99 2.92
CA ILE A 72 -14.49 -3.70 3.08
C ILE A 72 -14.79 -3.94 4.57
N TRP A 73 -13.78 -4.31 5.36
CA TRP A 73 -13.93 -4.46 6.82
C TRP A 73 -14.21 -3.14 7.54
N GLN A 74 -13.61 -2.04 7.07
CA GLN A 74 -13.86 -0.70 7.65
C GLN A 74 -15.28 -0.21 7.39
N GLU A 75 -15.78 -0.41 6.17
CA GLU A 75 -17.11 0.05 5.75
C GLU A 75 -18.23 -0.89 6.23
N TYR A 76 -17.94 -2.18 6.33
CA TYR A 76 -18.91 -3.23 6.69
C TYR A 76 -18.38 -4.09 7.85
N PRO A 77 -18.23 -3.54 9.08
CA PRO A 77 -17.65 -4.26 10.21
C PRO A 77 -18.51 -5.41 10.74
N ASN A 78 -19.79 -5.47 10.38
CA ASN A 78 -20.75 -6.48 10.83
C ASN A 78 -21.27 -7.29 9.64
N LEU A 79 -20.36 -7.89 8.86
CA LEU A 79 -20.74 -8.78 7.76
C LEU A 79 -21.47 -10.02 8.29
N PRO A 80 -22.64 -10.38 7.73
CA PRO A 80 -23.36 -11.59 8.14
C PRO A 80 -22.56 -12.85 7.80
N GLU A 81 -22.43 -13.77 8.76
CA GLU A 81 -21.73 -15.06 8.60
C GLU A 81 -22.52 -16.11 7.79
N GLU A 82 -23.77 -15.82 7.37
CA GLU A 82 -24.73 -16.84 6.93
C GLU A 82 -24.91 -16.96 5.40
N ARG A 83 -24.12 -17.85 4.76
CA ARG A 83 -24.37 -18.64 3.51
C ARG A 83 -23.09 -19.44 3.17
N PRO A 84 -23.07 -20.44 2.25
CA PRO A 84 -22.16 -21.62 2.37
C PRO A 84 -20.66 -21.30 2.39
N HIS A 85 -20.25 -20.12 1.94
CA HIS A 85 -18.97 -19.49 2.26
C HIS A 85 -19.29 -18.04 2.66
N GLY A 86 -19.12 -17.70 3.94
CA GLY A 86 -19.39 -16.34 4.42
C GLY A 86 -18.45 -15.32 3.77
N LEU A 87 -18.98 -14.16 3.39
CA LEU A 87 -18.22 -13.10 2.74
C LEU A 87 -17.07 -12.58 3.62
N ASP A 88 -17.28 -12.58 4.93
CA ASP A 88 -16.25 -12.37 5.96
C ASP A 88 -15.03 -13.27 5.75
N ARG A 89 -15.27 -14.58 5.59
CA ARG A 89 -14.21 -15.57 5.39
C ARG A 89 -13.51 -15.37 4.06
N MET A 90 -14.24 -15.03 3.01
CA MET A 90 -13.65 -14.75 1.70
C MET A 90 -12.73 -13.53 1.75
N VAL A 91 -13.16 -12.45 2.43
CA VAL A 91 -12.34 -11.25 2.63
C VAL A 91 -11.09 -11.60 3.44
N ASP A 92 -11.23 -12.34 4.54
CA ASP A 92 -10.10 -12.74 5.39
C ASP A 92 -9.10 -13.63 4.65
N GLU A 93 -9.58 -14.62 3.89
CA GLU A 93 -8.73 -15.49 3.07
C GLU A 93 -7.99 -14.69 1.98
N SER A 94 -8.67 -13.73 1.34
CA SER A 94 -8.04 -12.83 0.36
C SER A 94 -7.00 -11.90 1.00
N ILE A 95 -7.26 -11.35 2.19
CA ILE A 95 -6.28 -10.53 2.94
C ILE A 95 -5.05 -11.37 3.28
N ALA A 96 -5.25 -12.57 3.82
CA ALA A 96 -4.15 -13.47 4.16
C ALA A 96 -3.32 -13.86 2.93
N THR A 97 -4.00 -14.14 1.81
CA THR A 97 -3.36 -14.44 0.53
C THR A 97 -2.53 -13.25 0.04
N CYS A 98 -3.10 -12.05 0.01
CA CYS A 98 -2.37 -10.86 -0.43
C CYS A 98 -1.14 -10.60 0.44
N LYS A 99 -1.25 -10.70 1.78
CA LYS A 99 -0.11 -10.52 2.69
C LYS A 99 1.00 -11.53 2.41
N THR A 100 0.65 -12.81 2.30
CA THR A 100 1.62 -13.87 2.02
C THR A 100 2.32 -13.65 0.68
N VAL A 101 1.57 -13.36 -0.39
CA VAL A 101 2.15 -13.16 -1.72
C VAL A 101 2.99 -11.89 -1.79
N ILE A 102 2.60 -10.81 -1.09
CA ILE A 102 3.40 -9.59 -0.98
C ILE A 102 4.76 -9.91 -0.35
N GLU A 103 4.78 -10.63 0.77
CA GLU A 103 6.03 -11.04 1.43
C GLU A 103 6.88 -11.92 0.51
N GLU A 104 6.27 -12.88 -0.20
CA GLU A 104 6.97 -13.73 -1.16
C GLU A 104 7.57 -12.93 -2.34
N ILE A 105 6.84 -11.96 -2.88
CA ILE A 105 7.33 -11.08 -3.95
C ILE A 105 8.46 -10.18 -3.43
N GLU A 106 8.34 -9.65 -2.22
CA GLU A 106 9.40 -8.85 -1.60
C GLU A 106 10.67 -9.66 -1.33
N GLU A 107 10.56 -10.94 -0.99
CA GLU A 107 11.73 -11.79 -0.79
C GLU A 107 12.31 -12.32 -2.12
N GLN A 108 11.48 -12.84 -3.01
CA GLN A 108 11.91 -13.54 -4.23
C GLN A 108 12.00 -12.63 -5.45
N GLY A 109 11.06 -11.70 -5.61
CA GLY A 109 11.05 -10.72 -6.69
C GLY A 109 12.25 -9.76 -6.58
N GLU A 110 12.54 -9.27 -5.37
CA GLU A 110 13.74 -8.45 -5.13
C GLU A 110 15.04 -9.21 -5.45
N ALA A 111 15.08 -10.52 -5.20
CA ALA A 111 16.24 -11.35 -5.50
C ALA A 111 16.44 -11.58 -7.01
N GLN A 112 15.39 -11.49 -7.84
CA GLN A 112 15.45 -11.74 -9.28
C GLN A 112 15.53 -10.46 -10.11
N ASP A 113 15.09 -9.33 -9.60
CA ASP A 113 15.07 -8.05 -10.31
C ASP A 113 16.44 -7.35 -10.24
N GLU A 114 17.05 -7.10 -11.41
CA GLU A 114 18.35 -6.45 -11.54
C GLU A 114 18.38 -5.08 -10.84
N PHE A 115 17.29 -4.32 -10.91
CA PHE A 115 17.21 -3.01 -10.28
C PHE A 115 17.22 -3.12 -8.74
N TYR A 116 16.48 -4.06 -8.17
CA TYR A 116 16.49 -4.30 -6.72
C TYR A 116 17.81 -4.90 -6.24
N GLN A 117 18.47 -5.72 -7.04
CA GLN A 117 19.85 -6.16 -6.76
C GLN A 117 20.81 -4.96 -6.68
N LYS A 118 20.69 -3.99 -7.60
CA LYS A 118 21.47 -2.73 -7.53
C LYS A 118 21.12 -1.90 -6.28
N LEU A 119 19.85 -1.87 -5.86
CA LEU A 119 19.46 -1.23 -4.58
C LEU A 119 20.06 -1.92 -3.35
N ASN A 120 20.34 -3.23 -3.44
CA ASN A 120 20.98 -4.01 -2.38
C ASN A 120 22.50 -4.03 -2.47
N GLN A 121 23.09 -3.42 -3.51
CA GLN A 121 24.54 -3.27 -3.66
C GLN A 121 25.12 -2.55 -2.44
N LEU A 122 26.16 -3.15 -1.86
CA LEU A 122 26.86 -2.59 -0.72
C LEU A 122 27.83 -1.51 -1.19
N ILE A 123 27.70 -0.31 -0.64
CA ILE A 123 28.56 0.83 -0.94
C ILE A 123 29.00 1.52 0.35
N ARG A 124 30.07 2.29 0.23
CA ARG A 124 30.56 3.23 1.25
C ARG A 124 30.43 4.63 0.70
N VAL A 125 29.98 5.56 1.54
CA VAL A 125 29.78 6.95 1.14
C VAL A 125 30.35 7.87 2.20
N ASP A 126 30.95 8.96 1.74
CA ASP A 126 31.36 10.08 2.57
C ASP A 126 30.89 11.37 1.89
N PHE A 127 29.79 11.90 2.40
CA PHE A 127 29.22 13.16 1.97
C PHE A 127 29.45 14.18 3.08
N GLU A 128 30.09 15.29 2.75
CA GLU A 128 30.35 16.40 3.66
C GLU A 128 29.65 17.66 3.14
N GLY A 129 28.50 18.00 3.72
CA GLY A 129 27.76 19.22 3.40
C GLY A 129 27.27 19.33 1.95
N LYS A 130 27.02 18.22 1.26
CA LYS A 130 26.55 18.22 -0.14
C LYS A 130 25.05 18.44 -0.22
N ASP A 131 24.57 19.09 -1.28
CA ASP A 131 23.13 19.17 -1.57
C ASP A 131 22.57 17.82 -2.03
N ILE A 132 21.25 17.64 -1.88
CA ILE A 132 20.56 16.39 -2.22
C ILE A 132 20.68 16.01 -3.71
N GLN A 133 20.75 16.97 -4.63
CA GLN A 133 20.92 16.65 -6.06
C GLN A 133 22.33 16.10 -6.33
N SER A 134 23.35 16.71 -5.73
CA SER A 134 24.73 16.25 -5.82
C SER A 134 24.91 14.88 -5.18
N VAL A 135 24.24 14.62 -4.06
CA VAL A 135 24.22 13.29 -3.42
C VAL A 135 23.55 12.27 -4.33
N ALA A 136 22.35 12.56 -4.85
CA ALA A 136 21.64 11.67 -5.77
C ALA A 136 22.49 11.34 -7.01
N LYS A 137 23.09 12.36 -7.67
CA LYS A 137 24.01 12.15 -8.80
C LYS A 137 25.21 11.27 -8.43
N SER A 138 25.79 11.48 -7.25
CA SER A 138 26.92 10.68 -6.78
C SER A 138 26.52 9.22 -6.57
N LEU A 139 25.35 8.98 -5.96
CA LEU A 139 24.82 7.63 -5.75
C LEU A 139 24.48 6.95 -7.09
N THR A 140 23.82 7.66 -8.01
CA THR A 140 23.54 7.17 -9.37
C THR A 140 24.82 6.75 -10.08
N PHE A 141 25.87 7.57 -10.01
CA PHE A 141 27.15 7.24 -10.61
C PHE A 141 27.83 6.02 -9.98
N LEU A 142 27.73 5.86 -8.65
CA LEU A 142 28.38 4.76 -7.93
C LEU A 142 27.67 3.41 -8.10
N THR A 143 26.36 3.42 -8.33
CA THR A 143 25.52 2.21 -8.25
C THR A 143 24.74 1.90 -9.52
N ASP A 144 24.80 2.78 -10.52
CA ASP A 144 24.01 2.67 -11.76
C ASP A 144 22.48 2.65 -11.51
N VAL A 145 22.04 3.04 -10.31
CA VAL A 145 20.62 3.22 -9.95
C VAL A 145 20.22 4.65 -10.26
N ASN A 146 19.22 4.84 -11.11
CA ASN A 146 18.70 6.18 -11.39
C ASN A 146 17.97 6.75 -10.16
N ILE A 147 18.53 7.77 -9.51
CA ILE A 147 17.91 8.46 -8.38
C ILE A 147 17.48 9.86 -8.83
N ILE A 148 16.16 10.09 -8.85
CA ILE A 148 15.54 11.34 -9.29
C ILE A 148 15.06 12.10 -8.06
N VAL A 149 15.46 13.37 -7.95
CA VAL A 149 15.02 14.28 -6.89
C VAL A 149 14.00 15.24 -7.49
N ASP A 150 12.83 15.32 -6.88
CA ASP A 150 11.74 16.18 -7.29
C ASP A 150 12.06 17.66 -7.08
N ASP A 151 11.78 18.51 -8.07
CA ASP A 151 11.98 19.95 -7.98
C ASP A 151 11.15 20.61 -6.87
N THR A 152 10.03 19.98 -6.46
CA THR A 152 9.20 20.46 -5.34
C THR A 152 9.92 20.40 -4.00
N VAL A 153 10.98 19.59 -3.86
CA VAL A 153 11.85 19.60 -2.67
C VAL A 153 12.46 20.98 -2.42
N PHE A 154 12.71 21.75 -3.49
CA PHE A 154 13.34 23.07 -3.40
C PHE A 154 12.33 24.22 -3.35
N ARG A 155 11.03 23.93 -3.47
CA ARG A 155 9.95 24.91 -3.59
C ARG A 155 8.93 24.70 -2.48
N ASP A 156 9.20 25.29 -1.32
CA ASP A 156 8.16 25.61 -0.35
C ASP A 156 7.94 27.13 -0.38
N ASP A 157 6.69 27.58 -0.30
CA ASP A 157 6.26 28.98 -0.49
C ASP A 157 6.92 29.96 0.50
N ASN A 158 7.67 29.46 1.50
CA ASN A 158 8.35 30.29 2.48
C ASN A 158 9.84 30.00 2.73
N LYS A 159 10.46 28.92 2.22
CA LYS A 159 11.92 28.67 2.36
C LYS A 159 12.46 27.76 1.27
N VAL A 160 13.65 28.09 0.75
CA VAL A 160 14.47 27.15 -0.02
C VAL A 160 14.96 26.06 0.93
N LEU A 161 14.34 24.88 0.86
CA LEU A 161 14.81 23.67 1.50
C LEU A 161 15.88 23.06 0.57
N ASP A 162 17.09 23.57 0.63
CA ASP A 162 18.27 22.90 0.06
C ASP A 162 18.97 22.13 1.18
N PRO A 163 18.49 20.91 1.53
CA PRO A 163 19.05 20.17 2.64
C PRO A 163 20.50 19.83 2.36
N LYS A 164 21.40 20.28 3.24
CA LYS A 164 22.79 19.86 3.25
C LYS A 164 22.91 18.53 3.97
N ILE A 165 23.47 17.55 3.26
CA ILE A 165 23.66 16.19 3.73
C ILE A 165 25.11 16.02 4.11
N SER A 166 25.30 15.69 5.38
CA SER A 166 26.56 15.17 5.91
C SER A 166 26.29 13.75 6.39
N LEU A 167 26.76 12.77 5.62
CA LEU A 167 26.56 11.34 5.88
C LEU A 167 27.85 10.60 5.55
N ARG A 168 28.40 9.92 6.56
CA ARG A 168 29.54 9.04 6.43
C ARG A 168 29.15 7.63 6.84
N VAL A 169 29.49 6.67 5.99
CA VAL A 169 29.21 5.25 6.18
C VAL A 169 30.50 4.49 5.91
N ASP A 170 31.21 4.14 6.98
CA ASP A 170 32.52 3.47 6.91
C ASP A 170 32.42 1.96 6.63
N GLU A 171 31.28 1.35 6.96
CA GLU A 171 30.99 -0.06 6.71
C GLU A 171 30.14 -0.26 5.45
N ASP A 172 30.37 -1.35 4.74
CA ASP A 172 29.62 -1.72 3.53
C ASP A 172 28.11 -1.82 3.83
N THR A 173 27.34 -0.86 3.31
CA THR A 173 25.90 -0.73 3.59
C THR A 173 25.13 -0.69 2.27
N SER A 174 23.95 -1.33 2.22
CA SER A 174 23.14 -1.34 1.00
C SER A 174 22.72 0.07 0.60
N LEU A 175 22.68 0.35 -0.70
CA LEU A 175 22.21 1.62 -1.24
C LEU A 175 20.82 1.99 -0.68
N ARG A 176 19.90 1.02 -0.62
CA ARG A 176 18.57 1.21 -0.02
C ARG A 176 18.65 1.79 1.40
N LYS A 177 19.51 1.24 2.27
CA LYS A 177 19.69 1.75 3.64
C LYS A 177 20.30 3.14 3.69
N ILE A 178 21.19 3.46 2.74
CA ILE A 178 21.78 4.80 2.60
C ILE A 178 20.70 5.81 2.20
N ILE A 179 19.84 5.47 1.21
CA ILE A 179 18.72 6.31 0.78
C ILE A 179 17.75 6.56 1.95
N VAL A 180 17.41 5.53 2.73
CA VAL A 180 16.58 5.66 3.93
C VAL A 180 17.20 6.66 4.92
N ARG A 181 18.50 6.50 5.25
CA ARG A 181 19.20 7.42 6.16
C ARG A 181 19.22 8.86 5.66
N ILE A 182 19.40 9.06 4.36
CA ILE A 182 19.36 10.41 3.74
C ILE A 182 17.97 11.02 3.88
N CYS A 183 16.92 10.25 3.60
CA CYS A 183 15.54 10.72 3.74
C CYS A 183 15.20 11.05 5.20
N ASP A 184 15.65 10.22 6.15
CA ASP A 184 15.48 10.46 7.58
C ASP A 184 16.17 11.75 8.05
N GLN A 185 17.41 11.99 7.62
CA GLN A 185 18.17 13.19 7.95
C GLN A 185 17.54 14.47 7.38
N THR A 186 16.94 14.37 6.19
CA THR A 186 16.42 15.53 5.45
C THR A 186 14.92 15.77 5.65
N GLY A 187 14.20 14.82 6.24
CA GLY A 187 12.74 14.84 6.36
C GLY A 187 12.00 14.57 5.04
N LEU A 188 12.73 14.15 4.00
CA LEU A 188 12.17 13.76 2.71
C LEU A 188 11.59 12.34 2.79
N ALA A 189 10.99 11.90 1.70
CA ALA A 189 10.58 10.52 1.50
C ALA A 189 10.96 10.06 0.09
N TYR A 190 10.97 8.75 -0.09
CA TYR A 190 11.28 8.12 -1.37
C TYR A 190 10.19 7.14 -1.76
N SER A 191 9.99 6.96 -3.07
CA SER A 191 9.31 5.81 -3.66
C SER A 191 10.29 5.04 -4.53
N ILE A 192 10.11 3.73 -4.56
CA ILE A 192 10.82 2.86 -5.50
C ILE A 192 9.85 2.62 -6.66
N GLU A 193 10.19 3.15 -7.82
CA GLU A 193 9.47 2.93 -9.07
C GLU A 193 10.16 1.79 -9.85
N THR A 194 9.62 1.44 -11.02
CA THR A 194 10.09 0.29 -11.82
C THR A 194 11.58 0.34 -12.19
N ASP A 195 12.13 1.52 -12.49
CA ASP A 195 13.50 1.69 -12.98
C ASP A 195 14.29 2.81 -12.27
N HIS A 196 13.69 3.44 -11.26
CA HIS A 196 14.32 4.54 -10.55
C HIS A 196 13.82 4.68 -9.12
N VAL A 197 14.62 5.36 -8.30
CA VAL A 197 14.19 5.84 -6.98
C VAL A 197 13.80 7.30 -7.11
N PHE A 198 12.58 7.62 -6.72
CA PHE A 198 12.07 8.98 -6.73
C PHE A 198 12.09 9.55 -5.30
N ILE A 199 12.75 10.68 -5.09
CA ILE A 199 12.85 11.36 -3.80
C ILE A 199 12.03 12.65 -3.86
N SER A 200 11.08 12.80 -2.94
CA SER A 200 10.20 13.97 -2.87
C SER A 200 9.79 14.30 -1.43
N THR A 201 8.94 15.30 -1.27
CA THR A 201 8.34 15.64 0.02
C THR A 201 7.29 14.58 0.41
N ARG A 202 7.18 14.29 1.71
CA ARG A 202 6.19 13.33 2.25
C ARG A 202 4.76 13.64 1.79
N VAL A 203 4.40 14.92 1.80
CA VAL A 203 3.07 15.41 1.42
C VAL A 203 2.70 15.06 -0.02
N LYS A 204 3.68 15.03 -0.94
CA LYS A 204 3.42 14.71 -2.34
C LYS A 204 3.31 13.20 -2.58
N LEU A 205 4.18 12.41 -1.96
CA LEU A 205 4.13 10.95 -2.08
C LEU A 205 2.85 10.38 -1.47
N ASP A 206 2.33 10.95 -0.38
CA ASP A 206 1.05 10.52 0.20
C ASP A 206 -0.18 10.90 -0.65
N ARG A 207 -0.06 11.82 -1.62
CA ARG A 207 -1.12 12.11 -2.61
C ARG A 207 -1.08 11.21 -3.84
N GLN A 208 -0.01 10.44 -4.00
CA GLN A 208 0.19 9.50 -5.11
C GLN A 208 -0.10 8.04 -4.70
N LYS A 209 -0.27 7.77 -3.40
CA LYS A 209 -0.77 6.51 -2.85
C LYS A 209 -2.29 6.50 -2.82
#